data_AF-A0A2R5L098-F1
#
_entry.id   AF-A0A2R5L098-F1
#
_cell.length_a   1.000
_cell.length_b   1.000
_cell.length_c   1.000
_cell.angle_alpha   90.00
_cell.angle_beta   90.00
_cell.angle_gamma   90.00
#
_symmetry.space_group_name_H-M   'P 1'
#
loop_
_entity.id
_entity.type
_entity.pdbx_description
1 polymer ?
#
loop_
_entity_poly.entity_id
_entity_poly.type
_entity_poly.pdbx_seq_one_letter_code
_entity_poly.pdbx_strand_id
1 'polypeptide(L)'
;MSIYEESLKLHIENRGKIEVISKVSVKTAMDLSLAYSPGVAEPCRRIAKNKSDVYKYTAKGNMVAIITDGTAVLGLGDIGPEAALPVMEGKAILFKEFGGVDAFPICLDTTDTEEIIRTCKLLAPT
;
A
#
# COMPACT_ATOMS: atom_id res chain seq x y z
N MET A 1 14.36 23.86 17.47
CA MET A 1 13.69 23.48 16.22
C MET A 1 12.23 23.24 16.57
N SER A 2 11.29 23.75 15.80
CA SER A 2 9.86 23.50 16.06
C SER A 2 9.47 22.08 15.62
N ILE A 3 8.36 21.55 16.15
CA ILE A 3 7.84 20.23 15.73
C ILE A 3 7.58 20.16 14.21
N TYR A 4 7.21 21.29 13.60
CA TYR A 4 6.98 21.39 12.17
C TYR A 4 8.28 21.25 11.37
N GLU A 5 9.36 21.90 11.81
CA GLU A 5 10.68 21.80 11.19
C GLU A 5 11.26 20.38 11.33
N GLU A 6 11.10 19.76 12.50
CA GLU A 6 11.53 18.38 12.75
C GLU A 6 10.75 17.39 11.87
N SER A 7 9.43 17.59 11.73
CA SER A 7 8.60 16.77 10.84
C SER A 7 9.05 16.89 9.38
N LEU A 8 9.35 18.09 8.88
CA LEU A 8 9.86 18.27 7.52
C LEU A 8 11.20 17.57 7.32
N LYS A 9 12.12 17.71 8.28
CA LYS A 9 13.42 17.04 8.24
C LYS A 9 13.28 15.52 8.20
N LEU A 10 12.42 14.94 9.04
CA LEU A 10 12.12 13.50 9.05
C LEU A 10 11.66 13.01 7.67
N HIS A 11 10.73 13.72 7.03
CA HIS A 11 10.23 13.37 5.71
C HIS A 11 11.31 13.44 4.62
N ILE A 12 12.20 14.44 4.69
CA ILE A 12 13.31 14.61 3.73
C ILE A 12 14.34 13.49 3.88
N GLU A 13 14.79 13.22 5.10
CA GLU A 13 15.85 12.23 5.36
C GLU A 13 15.45 10.81 4.97
N ASN A 14 14.17 10.46 5.16
CA ASN A 14 13.64 9.12 4.89
C ASN A 14 12.93 9.00 3.52
N ARG A 15 12.77 10.11 2.79
CA ARG A 15 12.01 10.17 1.52
C ARG A 15 10.58 9.64 1.64
N GLY A 16 9.88 10.13 2.66
CA GLY A 16 8.57 9.61 3.09
C GLY A 16 8.68 8.76 4.36
N LYS A 17 7.62 8.03 4.69
CA LYS A 17 7.53 7.25 5.94
C LYS A 17 7.34 5.75 5.75
N ILE A 18 7.24 5.28 4.51
CA ILE A 18 6.98 3.87 4.20
C ILE A 18 7.99 3.33 3.19
N GLU A 19 8.22 2.03 3.26
CA GLU A 19 9.03 1.27 2.29
C GLU A 19 8.39 -0.09 2.03
N VAL A 20 8.74 -0.72 0.91
CA VAL A 20 8.32 -2.08 0.57
C VAL A 20 9.50 -3.02 0.77
N ILE A 21 9.38 -3.91 1.75
CA ILE A 21 10.41 -4.89 2.09
C ILE A 21 9.94 -6.28 1.69
N SER A 22 10.83 -7.05 1.07
CA SER A 22 10.54 -8.45 0.73
C SER A 22 10.39 -9.30 2.00
N LYS A 23 9.32 -10.10 2.07
CA LYS A 23 9.11 -11.11 3.12
C LYS A 23 9.98 -12.36 2.93
N VAL A 24 10.65 -12.50 1.79
CA VAL A 24 11.51 -13.63 1.44
C VAL A 24 12.88 -13.15 0.97
N SER A 25 13.92 -13.92 1.28
CA SER A 25 15.27 -13.60 0.79
C SER A 25 15.46 -14.12 -0.63
N VAL A 26 16.10 -13.34 -1.49
CA VAL A 26 16.46 -13.74 -2.85
C VAL A 26 17.96 -13.51 -3.01
N LYS A 27 18.76 -14.56 -2.79
CA LYS A 27 20.23 -14.50 -2.83
C LYS A 27 20.84 -15.49 -3.82
N THR A 28 20.10 -16.54 -4.17
CA THR A 28 20.55 -17.59 -5.08
C THR A 28 19.64 -17.72 -6.30
N ALA A 29 20.12 -18.42 -7.34
CA ALA A 29 19.30 -18.76 -8.50
C ALA A 29 18.08 -19.62 -8.11
N MET A 30 18.20 -20.45 -7.08
CA MET A 30 17.09 -21.24 -6.55
C MET A 30 16.05 -20.34 -5.89
N ASP A 31 16.46 -19.38 -5.07
CA ASP A 31 15.52 -18.42 -4.45
C ASP A 31 14.77 -17.62 -5.51
N LEU A 32 15.48 -17.15 -6.54
CA LEU A 32 14.87 -16.45 -7.67
C LEU A 32 13.87 -17.34 -8.41
N SER A 33 14.20 -18.61 -8.60
CA SER A 33 13.33 -19.60 -9.25
C SER A 33 12.05 -19.86 -8.45
N LEU A 34 12.10 -19.75 -7.12
CA LEU A 34 10.94 -19.91 -6.24
C LEU A 34 10.10 -18.64 -6.13
N ALA A 35 10.75 -17.49 -5.91
CA ALA A 35 10.08 -16.19 -5.74
C ALA A 35 9.50 -15.67 -7.06
N TYR A 36 10.05 -16.09 -8.19
CA TYR A 36 9.63 -15.67 -9.52
C TYR A 36 9.58 -16.89 -10.47
N SER A 37 10.15 -16.79 -11.66
CA SER A 37 10.05 -17.84 -12.67
C SER A 37 11.09 -18.93 -12.46
N PRO A 38 10.73 -20.23 -12.58
CA PRO A 38 9.42 -20.74 -12.99
C PRO A 38 8.42 -21.02 -11.85
N GLY A 39 8.83 -20.93 -10.58
CA GLY A 39 8.07 -21.40 -9.42
C GLY A 39 6.75 -20.66 -9.16
N VAL A 40 6.70 -19.36 -9.42
CA VAL A 40 5.50 -18.50 -9.27
C VAL A 40 4.32 -18.99 -10.11
N ALA A 41 4.54 -19.80 -11.14
CA ALA A 41 3.47 -20.37 -11.95
C ALA A 41 2.51 -21.26 -11.14
N GLU A 42 2.99 -21.95 -10.10
CA GLU A 42 2.15 -22.84 -9.32
C GLU A 42 1.09 -22.10 -8.46
N PRO A 43 1.44 -21.09 -7.62
CA PRO A 43 0.41 -20.32 -6.91
C PRO A 43 -0.56 -19.64 -7.88
N CYS A 44 -0.10 -19.16 -9.04
CA CYS A 44 -1.01 -18.63 -10.07
C CYS A 44 -2.01 -19.68 -10.57
N ARG A 45 -1.57 -20.91 -10.89
CA ARG A 45 -2.45 -22.01 -11.32
C ARG A 45 -3.44 -22.41 -10.23
N ARG A 46 -3.03 -22.38 -8.95
CA ARG A 46 -3.93 -22.65 -7.82
C ARG A 46 -5.01 -21.59 -7.71
N ILE A 47 -4.64 -20.31 -7.73
CA ILE A 47 -5.60 -19.19 -7.67
C ILE A 47 -6.55 -19.19 -8.88
N ALA A 48 -6.05 -19.53 -10.08
CA ALA A 48 -6.88 -19.65 -11.27
C ALA A 48 -7.94 -20.77 -11.15
N LYS A 49 -7.61 -21.88 -10.47
CA LYS A 49 -8.56 -22.96 -10.17
C LYS A 49 -9.50 -22.63 -9.03
N ASN A 50 -9.01 -21.95 -8.00
CA ASN A 50 -9.79 -21.53 -6.83
C ASN A 50 -9.41 -20.09 -6.42
N LYS A 51 -10.29 -19.13 -6.71
CA LYS A 51 -10.03 -17.71 -6.44
C LYS A 51 -9.76 -17.41 -4.96
N SER A 52 -10.34 -18.16 -4.01
CA SER A 52 -10.11 -17.93 -2.58
C SER A 52 -8.67 -18.17 -2.15
N ASP A 53 -7.91 -18.96 -2.91
CA ASP A 53 -6.51 -19.26 -2.62
C ASP A 53 -5.61 -18.00 -2.71
N VAL A 54 -6.12 -16.89 -3.25
CA VAL A 54 -5.43 -15.59 -3.21
C VAL A 54 -5.08 -15.19 -1.77
N TYR A 55 -5.94 -15.50 -0.80
CA TYR A 55 -5.70 -15.21 0.61
C TYR A 55 -4.65 -16.12 1.25
N LYS A 56 -4.35 -17.26 0.62
CA LYS A 56 -3.36 -18.22 1.09
C LYS A 56 -1.97 -17.96 0.52
N TYR A 57 -1.89 -17.58 -0.76
CA TYR A 57 -0.63 -17.49 -1.50
C TYR A 57 -0.15 -16.06 -1.76
N THR A 58 -0.86 -15.04 -1.31
CA THR A 58 -0.49 -13.64 -1.52
C THR A 58 -0.60 -12.82 -0.23
N ALA A 59 -0.14 -11.57 -0.28
CA ALA A 59 -0.26 -10.64 0.83
C ALA A 59 -1.71 -10.18 1.10
N LYS A 60 -2.68 -10.50 0.24
CA LYS A 60 -4.07 -10.02 0.32
C LYS A 60 -4.71 -10.20 1.70
N GLY A 61 -4.38 -11.30 2.41
CA GLY A 61 -4.93 -11.57 3.74
C GLY A 61 -4.52 -10.58 4.83
N ASN A 62 -3.45 -9.79 4.62
CA ASN A 62 -2.95 -8.81 5.58
C ASN A 62 -2.78 -7.41 4.98
N MET A 63 -3.12 -7.22 3.71
CA MET A 63 -2.88 -5.97 2.98
C MET A 63 -4.14 -5.11 2.92
N VAL A 64 -4.02 -3.83 3.23
CA VAL A 64 -5.12 -2.86 3.18
C VAL A 64 -4.70 -1.62 2.36
N ALA A 65 -5.57 -1.19 1.45
CA ALA A 65 -5.40 0.09 0.76
C ALA A 65 -6.01 1.24 1.58
N ILE A 66 -5.26 2.32 1.76
CA ILE A 66 -5.75 3.58 2.35
C ILE A 66 -6.04 4.52 1.19
N ILE A 67 -7.32 4.64 0.82
CA ILE A 67 -7.76 5.41 -0.36
C ILE A 67 -8.29 6.78 0.07
N THR A 68 -7.89 7.84 -0.63
CA THR A 68 -8.39 9.21 -0.44
C THR A 68 -8.36 9.98 -1.77
N ASP A 69 -9.19 11.01 -1.91
CA ASP A 69 -9.13 12.01 -2.98
C ASP A 69 -8.47 13.33 -2.53
N GLY A 70 -8.14 13.45 -1.24
CA GLY A 70 -7.52 14.65 -0.67
C GLY A 70 -8.47 15.83 -0.40
N THR A 71 -9.79 15.63 -0.53
CA THR A 71 -10.79 16.71 -0.35
C THR A 71 -11.05 17.09 1.11
N ALA A 72 -10.64 16.25 2.07
CA ALA A 72 -10.83 16.48 3.50
C ALA A 72 -9.61 15.98 4.31
N VAL A 73 -8.53 16.74 4.29
CA VAL A 73 -7.29 16.38 5.00
C VAL A 73 -7.18 17.10 6.33
N LEU A 74 -7.43 16.37 7.43
CA LEU A 74 -7.34 16.88 8.80
C LEU A 74 -8.19 18.16 8.97
N GLY A 75 -7.59 19.25 9.46
CA GLY A 75 -8.21 20.59 9.51
C GLY A 75 -7.80 21.50 8.34
N LEU A 76 -7.13 20.96 7.31
CA LEU A 76 -6.62 21.74 6.18
C LEU A 76 -7.63 21.85 5.03
N GLY A 77 -8.69 21.05 5.05
CA GLY A 77 -9.73 21.03 4.02
C GLY A 77 -9.28 20.29 2.77
N ASP A 78 -9.73 20.79 1.61
CA ASP A 78 -9.39 20.28 0.30
C ASP A 78 -8.04 20.84 -0.15
N ILE A 79 -7.02 20.00 -0.14
CA ILE A 79 -5.64 20.35 -0.53
C ILE A 79 -5.12 19.46 -1.65
N GLY A 80 -5.99 18.63 -2.23
CA GLY A 80 -5.64 17.70 -3.30
C GLY A 80 -4.91 16.41 -2.85
N PRO A 81 -4.79 15.44 -3.76
CA PRO A 81 -4.32 14.09 -3.47
C PRO A 81 -2.83 14.02 -3.10
N GLU A 82 -1.96 14.81 -3.75
CA GLU A 82 -0.52 14.80 -3.45
C GLU A 82 -0.24 15.36 -2.06
N ALA A 83 -0.92 16.43 -1.66
CA ALA A 83 -0.76 17.02 -0.33
C ALA A 83 -1.37 16.15 0.78
N ALA A 84 -2.30 15.26 0.44
CA ALA A 84 -2.84 14.26 1.36
C ALA A 84 -1.88 13.08 1.62
N LEU A 85 -0.94 12.80 0.69
CA LEU A 85 -0.09 11.62 0.73
C LEU A 85 0.72 11.48 2.03
N PRO A 86 1.36 12.53 2.59
CA PRO A 86 2.03 12.43 3.89
C PRO A 86 1.11 11.97 5.02
N VAL A 87 -0.17 12.36 5.01
CA VAL A 87 -1.14 11.91 6.02
C VAL A 87 -1.48 10.44 5.80
N MET A 88 -1.63 10.00 4.55
CA MET A 88 -1.95 8.60 4.23
C MET A 88 -0.79 7.65 4.53
N GLU A 89 0.46 8.04 4.27
CA GLU A 89 1.63 7.31 4.77
C GLU A 89 1.65 7.24 6.30
N GLY A 90 1.28 8.35 6.96
CA GLY A 90 1.13 8.40 8.42
C GLY A 90 0.09 7.39 8.92
N LYS A 91 -1.04 7.25 8.24
CA LYS A 91 -2.02 6.21 8.56
C LYS A 91 -1.45 4.81 8.33
N ALA A 92 -0.71 4.59 7.24
CA ALA A 92 -0.13 3.29 6.93
C ALA A 92 0.82 2.78 8.03
N ILE A 93 1.68 3.66 8.56
CA ILE A 93 2.57 3.29 9.69
C ILE A 93 1.76 2.98 10.96
N LEU A 94 0.64 3.67 11.22
CA LEU A 94 -0.21 3.36 12.39
C LEU A 94 -0.86 1.97 12.27
N PHE A 95 -1.36 1.61 11.08
CA PHE A 95 -1.87 0.26 10.80
C PHE A 95 -0.80 -0.81 11.05
N LYS A 96 0.44 -0.52 10.65
CA LYS A 96 1.54 -1.46 10.81
C LYS A 96 1.98 -1.60 12.27
N GLU A 97 2.30 -0.49 12.93
CA GLU A 97 2.85 -0.47 14.29
C GLU A 97 1.86 -0.96 15.33
N PHE A 98 0.58 -0.59 15.22
CA PHE A 98 -0.42 -0.93 16.23
C PHE A 98 -1.32 -2.11 15.86
N GLY A 99 -1.46 -2.41 14.56
CA GLY A 99 -2.36 -3.45 14.07
C GLY A 99 -1.65 -4.65 13.43
N GLY A 100 -0.35 -4.58 13.15
CA GLY A 100 0.35 -5.60 12.37
C GLY A 100 -0.13 -5.69 10.90
N VAL A 101 -0.91 -4.72 10.43
CA VAL A 101 -1.53 -4.69 9.11
C VAL A 101 -0.59 -4.02 8.10
N ASP A 102 -0.39 -4.66 6.95
CA ASP A 102 0.39 -4.07 5.86
C ASP A 102 -0.51 -3.09 5.08
N ALA A 103 -0.38 -1.79 5.35
CA ALA A 103 -1.21 -0.78 4.70
C ALA A 103 -0.44 0.00 3.62
N PHE A 104 -1.11 0.32 2.51
CA PHE A 104 -0.50 1.08 1.42
C PHE A 104 -1.39 2.27 1.01
N PRO A 105 -0.85 3.51 0.95
CA PRO A 105 -1.62 4.70 0.60
C PRO A 105 -1.85 4.80 -0.92
N ILE A 106 -3.06 5.17 -1.32
CA ILE A 106 -3.44 5.45 -2.71
C ILE A 106 -4.28 6.73 -2.73
N CYS A 107 -3.68 7.83 -3.17
CA CYS A 107 -4.39 9.08 -3.39
C CYS A 107 -4.89 9.14 -4.84
N LEU A 108 -6.18 9.39 -5.05
CA LEU A 108 -6.81 9.44 -6.36
C LEU A 108 -6.97 10.90 -6.80
N ASP A 109 -6.48 11.23 -7.99
CA ASP A 109 -6.66 12.55 -8.61
C ASP A 109 -8.01 12.64 -9.34
N THR A 110 -9.08 12.48 -8.56
CA THR A 110 -10.46 12.68 -9.00
C THR A 110 -11.34 12.92 -7.77
N THR A 111 -12.32 13.80 -7.93
CA THR A 111 -13.41 14.01 -6.96
C THR A 111 -14.73 13.45 -7.45
N ASP A 112 -14.75 12.82 -8.64
CA ASP A 112 -15.93 12.15 -9.16
C ASP A 112 -16.21 10.88 -8.35
N THR A 113 -17.39 10.84 -7.74
CA THR A 113 -17.79 9.75 -6.85
C THR A 113 -17.82 8.40 -7.57
N GLU A 114 -18.30 8.35 -8.81
CA GLU A 114 -18.42 7.10 -9.57
C GLU A 114 -17.04 6.60 -10.03
N GLU A 115 -16.12 7.51 -10.38
CA GLU A 115 -14.73 7.16 -10.66
C GLU A 115 -14.01 6.60 -9.45
N ILE A 116 -14.20 7.19 -8.26
CA ILE A 116 -13.64 6.67 -7.00
C ILE A 116 -14.19 5.27 -6.72
N ILE A 117 -15.52 5.10 -6.76
CA ILE A 117 -16.18 3.80 -6.53
C ILE A 117 -15.67 2.75 -7.52
N ARG A 118 -15.60 3.10 -8.81
CA ARG A 118 -15.11 2.22 -9.87
C ARG A 118 -13.66 1.85 -9.63
N THR A 119 -12.81 2.81 -9.27
CA THR A 119 -11.39 2.59 -9.01
C THR A 119 -11.20 1.65 -7.82
N CYS A 120 -11.90 1.86 -6.72
CA CYS A 120 -11.90 0.95 -5.56
C CYS A 120 -12.29 -0.48 -5.96
N LYS A 121 -13.33 -0.65 -6.79
CA LYS A 121 -13.76 -1.97 -7.28
C LYS A 121 -12.70 -2.65 -8.16
N LEU A 122 -12.00 -1.88 -8.99
CA LEU A 122 -10.94 -2.40 -9.86
C LEU A 122 -9.67 -2.79 -9.08
N LEU A 123 -9.37 -2.07 -7.99
CA LEU A 123 -8.21 -2.36 -7.12
C LEU A 123 -8.49 -3.49 -6.12
N ALA A 124 -9.75 -3.79 -5.82
CA ALA A 124 -10.17 -4.80 -4.85
C ALA A 124 -9.57 -6.21 -5.02
N PRO A 125 -9.09 -6.70 -6.19
CA PRO A 125 -8.38 -7.98 -6.29
C PRO A 125 -7.06 -8.05 -5.52
N THR A 126 -6.38 -6.92 -5.30
CA THR A 126 -5.16 -6.81 -4.48
C THR A 126 -5.49 -6.85 -2.99
#